data_AF-A0A2N2FRK6-F1
#
_entry.id   AF-A0A2N2FRK6-F1
#
_cell.length_a   1.000
_cell.length_b   1.000
_cell.length_c   1.000
_cell.angle_alpha   90.00
_cell.angle_beta   90.00
_cell.angle_gamma   90.00
#
_symmetry.space_group_name_H-M   'P 1'
#
loop_
_entity.id
_entity.type
_entity.pdbx_description
1 polymer ?
#
loop_
_entity_poly.entity_id
_entity_poly.type
_entity_poly.pdbx_seq_one_letter_code
_entity_poly.pdbx_strand_id
1 'polypeptide(L)'
;MRKTKENSSGKNLRYIVDIASMLGLTEDDLELYGRYKAKIRLEVTRRFSRRNNSSLILVSAMTPTPAGEGKTTVSIGLAQALAKIGKSTIAALREPSLGPVFGIKGGATGGGLSRVHPVDDINLHFTNDFPAVESAHNLLSAIVDNSIFHGNPLNIDPRKITWRRVIDMNDRSLRDI
;
A
#
# COMPACT_ATOMS: atom_id res chain seq x y z
N MET A 1 4.77 17.53 25.04
CA MET A 1 4.62 16.54 23.94
C MET A 1 5.17 15.21 24.44
N ARG A 2 4.31 14.32 24.98
CA ARG A 2 4.77 13.06 25.62
C ARG A 2 5.44 12.18 24.56
N LYS A 3 6.71 11.80 24.81
CA LYS A 3 7.43 10.77 24.05
C LYS A 3 6.55 9.52 24.02
N THR A 4 6.11 9.13 22.84
CA THR A 4 5.25 7.95 22.59
C THR A 4 6.09 6.67 22.68
N LYS A 5 6.71 6.45 23.84
CA LYS A 5 7.04 5.12 24.33
C LYS A 5 5.98 4.81 25.37
N GLU A 6 4.87 4.22 24.94
CA GLU A 6 3.93 3.39 25.71
C GLU A 6 2.61 3.24 24.93
N ASN A 7 2.12 1.99 24.91
CA ASN A 7 0.86 1.50 24.37
C ASN A 7 0.82 1.15 22.86
N SER A 8 1.60 0.14 22.46
CA SER A 8 1.18 -0.81 21.41
C SER A 8 0.22 -1.89 21.93
N SER A 9 -0.07 -1.93 23.23
CA SER A 9 -1.07 -2.80 23.85
C SER A 9 -2.44 -2.11 23.88
N GLY A 10 -3.33 -2.52 22.97
CA GLY A 10 -4.79 -2.41 23.18
C GLY A 10 -5.50 -1.19 22.61
N LYS A 11 -5.29 -0.83 21.33
CA LYS A 11 -6.37 -0.12 20.61
C LYS A 11 -7.43 -1.15 20.25
N ASN A 12 -8.67 -0.93 20.69
CA ASN A 12 -9.85 -1.71 20.23
C ASN A 12 -10.06 -1.42 18.74
N LEU A 13 -9.34 -2.16 17.90
CA LEU A 13 -9.58 -2.18 16.46
C LEU A 13 -10.95 -2.79 16.22
N ARG A 14 -11.75 -2.15 15.36
CA ARG A 14 -12.98 -2.75 14.86
C ARG A 14 -12.63 -3.85 13.88
N TYR A 15 -13.45 -4.89 13.80
CA TYR A 15 -13.26 -5.90 12.79
C TYR A 15 -13.47 -5.29 11.40
N ILE A 16 -12.70 -5.78 10.42
CA ILE A 16 -12.76 -5.23 9.07
C ILE A 16 -14.14 -5.42 8.43
N VAL A 17 -14.84 -6.49 8.80
CA VAL A 17 -16.21 -6.76 8.38
C VAL A 17 -17.17 -5.67 8.87
N ASP A 18 -17.02 -5.19 10.11
CA ASP A 18 -17.83 -4.09 10.64
C ASP A 18 -17.59 -2.80 9.86
N ILE A 19 -16.32 -2.52 9.53
CA ILE A 19 -15.95 -1.33 8.74
C ILE A 19 -16.50 -1.44 7.32
N ALA A 20 -16.41 -2.62 6.70
CA ALA A 20 -16.92 -2.88 5.35
C ALA A 20 -18.45 -2.75 5.27
N SER A 21 -19.16 -3.24 6.30
CA SER A 21 -20.61 -3.11 6.41
C SER A 21 -21.07 -1.64 6.45
N MET A 22 -20.30 -0.74 7.08
CA MET A 22 -20.58 0.72 7.05
C MET A 22 -20.49 1.31 5.64
N LEU A 23 -19.81 0.64 4.71
CA LEU A 23 -19.72 1.03 3.29
C LEU A 23 -20.81 0.36 2.42
N GLY A 24 -21.63 -0.51 3.00
CA GLY A 24 -22.62 -1.31 2.29
C GLY A 24 -22.04 -2.55 1.60
N LEU A 25 -20.85 -2.99 2.03
CA LEU A 25 -20.25 -4.24 1.56
C LEU A 25 -20.71 -5.41 2.43
N THR A 26 -20.84 -6.58 1.81
CA THR A 26 -21.19 -7.84 2.47
C THR A 26 -19.95 -8.71 2.65
N GLU A 27 -20.02 -9.78 3.45
CA GLU A 27 -18.88 -10.69 3.63
C GLU A 27 -18.43 -11.35 2.33
N ASP A 28 -19.36 -11.66 1.42
CA ASP A 28 -19.08 -12.23 0.10
C ASP A 28 -18.23 -11.30 -0.79
N ASP A 29 -18.18 -10.01 -0.46
CA ASP A 29 -17.38 -9.01 -1.17
C ASP A 29 -15.93 -8.94 -0.68
N LEU A 30 -15.61 -9.67 0.39
CA LEU A 30 -14.36 -9.57 1.11
C LEU A 30 -13.55 -10.86 1.01
N GLU A 31 -12.25 -10.71 0.84
CA GLU A 31 -11.27 -11.77 1.09
C GLU A 31 -10.49 -11.39 2.33
N LEU A 32 -10.73 -12.08 3.44
CA LEU A 32 -10.21 -11.71 4.75
C LEU A 32 -8.74 -12.09 4.92
N TYR A 33 -7.94 -11.17 5.45
CA TYR A 33 -6.55 -11.36 5.86
C TYR A 33 -6.44 -11.18 7.38
N GLY A 34 -6.88 -12.20 8.10
CA GLY A 34 -7.14 -12.10 9.53
C GLY A 34 -8.37 -11.23 9.82
N ARG A 35 -8.44 -10.68 11.04
CA ARG A 35 -9.66 -9.99 11.53
C ARG A 35 -9.77 -8.51 11.16
N TYR A 36 -8.66 -7.89 10.75
CA TYR A 36 -8.52 -6.44 10.65
C TYR A 36 -8.09 -5.95 9.25
N LYS A 37 -8.00 -6.85 8.27
CA LYS A 37 -7.62 -6.54 6.89
C LYS A 37 -8.45 -7.41 5.94
N ALA A 38 -8.76 -6.87 4.77
CA ALA A 38 -9.44 -7.60 3.71
C ALA A 38 -9.06 -7.01 2.35
N LYS A 39 -9.05 -7.85 1.32
CA LYS A 39 -9.18 -7.38 -0.06
C LYS A 39 -10.66 -7.26 -0.40
N ILE A 40 -10.99 -6.30 -1.27
CA ILE A 40 -12.33 -6.11 -1.79
C ILE A 40 -12.36 -6.70 -3.20
N ARG A 41 -13.32 -7.58 -3.46
CA ARG A 41 -13.52 -8.20 -4.77
C ARG A 41 -13.88 -7.15 -5.82
N LEU A 42 -13.30 -7.25 -7.02
CA LEU A 42 -13.48 -6.24 -8.08
C LEU A 42 -14.92 -6.17 -8.59
N GLU A 43 -15.68 -7.25 -8.49
CA GLU A 43 -17.08 -7.35 -8.91
C GLU A 43 -17.98 -6.33 -8.20
N VAL A 44 -17.58 -5.90 -7.01
CA VAL A 44 -18.21 -4.82 -6.24
C VAL A 44 -18.38 -3.56 -7.08
N THR A 45 -17.38 -3.21 -7.90
CA THR A 45 -17.41 -1.99 -8.73
C THR A 45 -18.58 -1.95 -9.72
N ARG A 46 -19.13 -3.12 -10.10
CA ARG A 46 -20.31 -3.20 -10.98
C ARG A 46 -21.62 -2.85 -10.28
N ARG A 47 -21.68 -3.01 -8.95
CA ARG A 47 -22.86 -2.71 -8.12
C ARG A 47 -22.90 -1.26 -7.64
N PHE A 48 -21.75 -0.60 -7.57
CA PHE A 48 -21.64 0.78 -7.09
C PHE A 48 -21.40 1.75 -8.24
N SER A 49 -22.41 2.56 -8.57
CA SER A 49 -22.23 3.74 -9.41
C SER A 49 -21.69 4.92 -8.59
N ARG A 50 -21.05 5.88 -9.27
CA ARG A 50 -20.63 7.14 -8.63
C ARG A 50 -21.86 7.83 -8.04
N ARG A 51 -21.81 8.15 -6.74
CA ARG A 51 -22.87 8.92 -6.08
C ARG A 51 -22.86 10.36 -6.58
N ASN A 52 -24.03 10.93 -6.88
CA ASN A 52 -24.16 12.29 -7.42
C ASN A 52 -23.51 13.38 -6.53
N ASN A 53 -23.43 13.15 -5.22
CA ASN A 53 -22.82 14.08 -4.25
C ASN A 53 -21.48 13.56 -3.69
N SER A 54 -20.65 12.93 -4.53
CA SER A 54 -19.29 12.52 -4.16
C SER A 54 -18.25 13.58 -4.54
N SER A 55 -17.31 13.86 -3.63
CA SER A 55 -16.15 14.73 -3.88
C SER A 55 -14.84 13.95 -3.81
N LEU A 56 -13.88 14.29 -4.68
CA LEU A 56 -12.51 13.80 -4.60
C LEU A 56 -11.62 14.92 -4.05
N ILE A 57 -10.94 14.66 -2.94
CA ILE A 57 -10.01 15.60 -2.32
C ILE A 57 -8.58 15.05 -2.47
N LEU A 58 -7.74 15.77 -3.21
CA LEU A 58 -6.33 15.46 -3.35
C LEU A 58 -5.50 16.23 -2.31
N VAL A 59 -4.75 15.51 -1.48
CA VAL A 59 -3.81 16.12 -0.55
C VAL A 59 -2.40 16.08 -1.16
N SER A 60 -1.83 17.26 -1.38
CA SER A 60 -0.45 17.44 -1.85
C SER A 60 0.39 18.17 -0.80
N ALA A 61 1.68 18.29 -1.07
CA ALA A 61 2.63 19.04 -0.24
C ALA A 61 3.59 19.81 -1.14
N MET A 62 4.30 20.77 -0.55
CA MET A 62 5.43 21.44 -1.19
C MET A 62 6.59 20.46 -1.43
N THR A 63 7.64 20.93 -2.09
CA THR A 63 8.89 20.18 -2.27
C THR A 63 9.39 19.66 -0.91
N PRO A 64 9.69 18.35 -0.77
CA PRO A 64 10.06 17.78 0.52
C PRO A 64 11.29 18.45 1.13
N THR A 65 11.19 18.83 2.40
CA THR A 65 12.33 19.30 3.20
C THR A 65 12.76 18.24 4.23
N PRO A 66 13.99 18.31 4.77
CA PRO A 66 14.43 17.41 5.85
C PRO A 66 13.55 17.46 7.11
N ALA A 67 12.82 18.56 7.33
CA ALA A 67 11.90 18.70 8.47
C ALA A 67 10.67 17.77 8.36
N GLY A 68 10.30 17.37 7.14
CA GLY A 68 9.17 16.49 6.87
C GLY A 68 7.83 17.23 6.81
N GLU A 69 7.05 16.98 5.75
CA GLU A 69 5.83 17.74 5.47
C GLU A 69 4.55 17.14 6.08
N GLY A 70 4.62 15.93 6.64
CA GLY A 70 3.47 15.29 7.30
C GLY A 70 2.28 14.96 6.38
N LYS A 71 2.46 14.91 5.05
CA LYS A 71 1.38 14.71 4.06
C LYS A 71 0.41 13.56 4.40
N THR A 72 0.94 12.39 4.76
CA THR A 72 0.10 11.23 5.11
C THR A 72 -0.67 11.45 6.40
N THR A 73 -0.05 12.06 7.40
CA THR A 73 -0.69 12.44 8.67
C THR A 73 -1.85 13.41 8.43
N VAL A 74 -1.65 14.41 7.55
CA VAL A 74 -2.70 15.36 7.16
C VAL A 74 -3.82 14.66 6.40
N SER A 75 -3.50 13.75 5.48
CA SER A 75 -4.50 13.00 4.71
C SER A 75 -5.42 12.17 5.61
N ILE A 76 -4.84 11.45 6.58
CA ILE A 76 -5.58 10.66 7.56
C ILE A 76 -6.38 11.56 8.50
N GLY A 77 -5.76 12.63 9.02
CA GLY A 77 -6.40 13.58 9.92
C GLY A 77 -7.59 14.29 9.28
N LEU A 78 -7.48 14.66 8.01
CA LEU A 78 -8.57 15.25 7.23
C LEU A 78 -9.74 14.27 7.09
N ALA A 79 -9.46 13.01 6.74
CA ALA A 79 -10.49 11.98 6.65
C ALA A 79 -11.20 11.73 7.99
N GLN A 80 -10.44 11.68 9.09
CA GLN A 80 -10.98 11.57 10.45
C GLN A 80 -11.84 12.79 10.82
N ALA A 81 -11.41 14.00 10.48
CA ALA A 81 -12.16 15.22 10.75
C ALA A 81 -13.49 15.28 9.96
N LEU A 82 -13.47 14.91 8.67
CA LEU A 82 -14.66 14.81 7.83
C LEU A 82 -15.66 13.77 8.39
N ALA A 83 -15.16 12.61 8.81
CA ALA A 83 -15.99 11.60 9.46
C ALA A 83 -16.62 12.13 10.77
N LYS A 84 -15.85 12.88 11.58
CA LYS A 84 -16.33 13.47 12.84
C LYS A 84 -17.45 14.49 12.66
N ILE A 85 -17.49 15.20 11.52
CA ILE A 85 -18.58 16.13 11.17
C ILE A 85 -19.73 15.44 10.39
N GLY A 86 -19.77 14.11 10.38
CA GLY A 86 -20.87 13.33 9.80
C GLY A 86 -20.78 13.10 8.29
N LYS A 87 -19.64 13.34 7.65
CA LYS A 87 -19.45 13.00 6.23
C LYS A 87 -18.98 11.55 6.09
N SER A 88 -19.60 10.79 5.18
CA SER A 88 -19.07 9.50 4.75
C SER A 88 -17.76 9.72 3.98
N THR A 89 -16.65 9.19 4.47
CA THR A 89 -15.30 9.52 3.96
C THR A 89 -14.38 8.30 4.00
N ILE A 90 -13.59 8.12 2.95
CA ILE A 90 -12.58 7.07 2.82
C ILE A 90 -11.25 7.74 2.46
N ALA A 91 -10.18 7.33 3.14
CA ALA A 91 -8.82 7.71 2.75
C ALA A 91 -8.21 6.61 1.88
N ALA A 92 -7.74 6.96 0.68
CA ALA A 92 -6.95 6.09 -0.18
C ALA A 92 -5.47 6.45 -0.05
N LEU A 93 -4.64 5.48 0.33
CA LEU A 93 -3.21 5.64 0.60
C LEU A 93 -2.41 4.59 -0.15
N ARG A 94 -1.09 4.80 -0.27
CA ARG A 94 -0.17 3.83 -0.88
C ARG A 94 0.40 2.90 0.20
N GLU A 95 0.60 1.65 -0.16
CA GLU A 95 1.40 0.71 0.62
C GLU A 95 2.88 1.15 0.62
N PRO A 96 3.56 1.13 1.78
CA PRO A 96 5.00 1.34 1.84
C PRO A 96 5.77 0.12 1.33
N SER A 97 6.91 0.37 0.67
CA SER A 97 7.91 -0.66 0.38
C SER A 97 8.54 -1.19 1.68
N LEU A 98 8.85 -2.49 1.68
CA LEU A 98 9.44 -3.21 2.81
C LEU A 98 10.87 -2.75 3.09
N GLY A 99 11.70 -2.56 2.05
CA GLY A 99 13.11 -2.21 2.19
C GLY A 99 13.36 -0.98 3.09
N PRO A 100 12.71 0.17 2.84
CA PRO A 100 12.87 1.38 3.67
C PRO A 100 12.50 1.22 5.14
N VAL A 101 11.61 0.29 5.50
CA VAL A 101 11.19 0.03 6.88
C VAL A 101 12.36 -0.44 7.75
N PHE A 102 13.29 -1.20 7.17
CA PHE A 102 14.52 -1.65 7.82
C PHE A 102 15.70 -0.67 7.65
N GLY A 103 15.46 0.48 7.02
CA GLY A 103 16.45 1.53 6.80
C GLY A 103 16.19 2.77 7.66
N ILE A 104 16.17 3.94 7.01
CA ILE A 104 16.09 5.26 7.67
C ILE A 104 14.62 5.71 7.84
N LYS A 105 13.69 5.17 7.04
CA LYS A 105 12.34 5.72 6.94
C LYS A 105 11.36 4.95 7.83
N GLY A 106 10.86 5.62 8.87
CA GLY A 106 9.72 5.11 9.65
C GLY A 106 8.46 4.91 8.79
N GLY A 107 7.52 4.11 9.29
CA GLY A 107 6.35 3.63 8.55
C GLY A 107 5.49 4.70 7.88
N ALA A 108 4.86 4.35 6.75
CA ALA A 108 4.05 5.27 5.94
C ALA A 108 2.58 5.37 6.38
N THR A 109 2.27 4.98 7.61
CA THR A 109 0.88 4.89 8.12
C THR A 109 0.40 6.15 8.83
N GLY A 110 1.12 7.27 8.72
CA GLY A 110 0.81 8.54 9.38
C GLY A 110 1.56 8.74 10.71
N GLY A 111 1.08 9.64 11.56
CA GLY A 111 1.80 10.09 12.76
C GLY A 111 0.87 10.50 13.91
N GLY A 112 1.34 10.33 15.14
CA GLY A 112 0.55 10.66 16.34
C GLY A 112 -0.78 9.91 16.41
N LEU A 113 -1.87 10.66 16.57
CA LEU A 113 -3.25 10.12 16.62
C LEU A 113 -3.82 9.83 15.22
N SER A 114 -3.27 10.43 14.18
CA SER A 114 -3.69 10.26 12.79
C SER A 114 -2.88 9.15 12.13
N ARG A 115 -3.26 7.89 12.42
CA ARG A 115 -2.61 6.68 11.91
C ARG A 115 -3.59 5.66 11.37
N VAL A 116 -3.18 4.90 10.36
CA VAL A 116 -3.84 3.68 9.89
C VAL A 116 -3.27 2.46 10.62
N HIS A 117 -4.15 1.52 10.99
CA HIS A 117 -3.82 0.28 11.69
C HIS A 117 -4.34 -0.92 10.89
N PRO A 118 -3.76 -2.13 11.05
CA PRO A 118 -2.61 -2.48 11.89
C PRO A 118 -1.27 -2.05 11.27
N VAL A 119 -0.47 -1.27 12.03
CA VAL A 119 0.75 -0.62 11.54
C VAL A 119 1.84 -1.63 11.16
N ASP A 120 2.02 -2.66 11.97
CA ASP A 120 3.09 -3.65 11.78
C ASP A 120 2.85 -4.47 10.51
N ASP A 121 1.61 -4.94 10.31
CA ASP A 121 1.25 -5.65 9.08
C ASP A 121 1.46 -4.78 7.85
N ILE A 122 1.03 -3.51 7.88
CA ILE A 122 1.14 -2.59 6.73
C ILE A 122 2.60 -2.31 6.36
N ASN A 123 3.51 -2.24 7.34
CA ASN A 123 4.93 -1.99 7.08
C ASN A 123 5.72 -3.27 6.74
N LEU A 124 5.09 -4.44 6.81
CA LEU A 124 5.72 -5.72 6.48
C LEU A 124 5.07 -6.28 5.21
N HIS A 125 4.54 -7.50 5.28
CA HIS A 125 3.98 -8.18 4.11
C HIS A 125 2.54 -7.79 3.78
N PHE A 126 1.88 -7.02 4.65
CA PHE A 126 0.49 -6.56 4.51
C PHE A 126 -0.48 -7.61 3.93
N THR A 127 -0.81 -7.53 2.64
CA THR A 127 -1.65 -8.51 1.92
C THR A 127 -0.94 -9.20 0.75
N ASN A 128 0.40 -9.14 0.73
CA ASN A 128 1.32 -9.70 -0.26
C ASN A 128 1.22 -9.10 -1.67
N ASP A 129 0.86 -7.82 -1.79
CA ASP A 129 0.78 -7.16 -3.11
C ASP A 129 2.16 -6.96 -3.73
N PHE A 130 3.14 -6.49 -2.95
CA PHE A 130 4.51 -6.26 -3.47
C PHE A 130 5.22 -7.57 -3.84
N PRO A 131 5.17 -8.64 -3.03
CA PRO A 131 5.65 -9.95 -3.44
C PRO A 131 5.03 -10.48 -4.74
N ALA A 132 3.74 -10.22 -4.98
CA ALA A 132 3.08 -10.60 -6.23
C ALA A 132 3.63 -9.79 -7.42
N VAL A 133 3.82 -8.48 -7.26
CA VAL A 133 4.45 -7.62 -8.28
C VAL A 133 5.88 -8.06 -8.57
N GLU A 134 6.68 -8.33 -7.54
CA GLU A 134 8.06 -8.82 -7.66
C GLU A 134 8.10 -10.15 -8.44
N SER A 135 7.23 -11.10 -8.08
CA SER A 135 7.14 -12.41 -8.73
C SER A 135 6.80 -12.28 -10.21
N ALA A 136 5.78 -11.47 -10.56
CA ALA A 136 5.39 -11.23 -11.94
C ALA A 136 6.49 -10.55 -12.75
N HIS A 137 7.16 -9.54 -12.16
CA HIS A 137 8.23 -8.79 -12.80
C HIS A 137 9.43 -9.69 -13.12
N ASN A 138 9.85 -10.50 -12.14
CA ASN A 138 11.00 -11.40 -12.28
C ASN A 138 10.70 -12.63 -13.14
N LEU A 139 9.43 -13.09 -13.18
CA LEU A 139 9.00 -14.12 -14.12
C LEU A 139 9.23 -13.68 -15.57
N LEU A 140 8.90 -12.43 -15.93
CA LEU A 140 9.19 -11.92 -17.26
C LEU A 140 10.69 -11.90 -17.55
N SER A 141 11.52 -11.45 -16.60
CA SER A 141 12.99 -11.50 -16.75
C SER A 141 13.48 -12.93 -17.00
N ALA A 142 12.96 -13.91 -16.26
CA ALA A 142 13.32 -15.31 -16.42
C ALA A 142 12.90 -15.88 -17.79
N ILE A 143 11.69 -15.55 -18.26
CA ILE A 143 11.20 -15.99 -19.57
C ILE A 143 12.04 -15.41 -20.71
N VAL A 144 12.44 -14.15 -20.61
CA VAL A 144 13.30 -13.49 -21.62
C VAL A 144 14.66 -14.20 -21.71
N ASP A 145 15.33 -14.39 -20.58
CA ASP A 145 16.63 -15.08 -20.54
C ASP A 145 16.50 -16.53 -21.05
N ASN A 146 15.41 -17.22 -20.68
CA ASN A 146 15.12 -18.58 -21.14
C ASN A 146 14.90 -18.64 -22.66
N SER A 147 14.18 -17.68 -23.23
CA SER A 147 13.96 -17.59 -24.69
C SER A 147 15.28 -17.38 -25.44
N ILE A 148 16.19 -16.57 -24.90
CA ILE A 148 17.52 -16.35 -25.50
C ILE A 148 18.35 -17.62 -25.42
N PHE A 149 18.33 -18.31 -24.27
CA PHE A 149 19.04 -19.57 -24.06
C PHE A 149 18.55 -20.68 -25.01
N HIS A 150 17.23 -20.79 -25.22
CA HIS A 150 16.62 -21.80 -26.09
C HIS A 150 16.45 -21.35 -27.55
N GLY A 151 17.52 -20.81 -28.13
CA GLY A 151 17.61 -20.56 -29.57
C GLY A 151 17.14 -19.17 -30.03
N ASN A 152 16.74 -18.30 -29.11
CA ASN A 152 16.45 -16.89 -29.36
C ASN A 152 15.58 -16.63 -30.61
N PRO A 153 14.36 -17.18 -30.68
CA PRO A 153 13.51 -17.09 -31.88
C PRO A 153 13.13 -15.64 -32.26
N LEU A 154 13.20 -14.72 -31.30
CA LEU A 154 12.91 -13.29 -31.50
C LEU A 154 14.16 -12.46 -31.83
N ASN A 155 15.34 -13.09 -31.94
CA ASN A 155 16.62 -12.43 -32.22
C ASN A 155 16.90 -11.22 -31.28
N ILE A 156 16.64 -11.41 -29.99
CA ILE A 156 16.86 -10.39 -28.96
C ILE A 156 18.37 -10.18 -28.78
N ASP A 157 18.84 -8.93 -28.83
CA ASP A 157 20.21 -8.55 -28.47
C ASP A 157 20.31 -8.37 -26.94
N PRO A 158 21.02 -9.25 -26.20
CA PRO A 158 21.07 -9.19 -24.74
C PRO A 158 21.59 -7.87 -24.19
N ARG A 159 22.43 -7.16 -24.95
CA ARG A 159 23.02 -5.87 -24.54
C ARG A 159 22.03 -4.71 -24.56
N LYS A 160 20.88 -4.90 -25.23
CA LYS A 160 19.83 -3.89 -25.38
C LYS A 160 18.62 -4.17 -24.49
N ILE A 161 18.67 -5.19 -23.64
CA ILE A 161 17.60 -5.49 -22.71
C ILE A 161 17.53 -4.36 -21.67
N THR A 162 16.40 -3.68 -21.63
CA THR A 162 16.10 -2.63 -20.65
C THR A 162 15.32 -3.16 -19.44
N TRP A 163 14.74 -4.36 -19.54
CA TRP A 163 13.96 -4.99 -18.48
C TRP A 163 14.88 -5.63 -17.44
N ARG A 164 14.96 -5.01 -16.26
CA ARG A 164 15.80 -5.48 -15.14
C ARG A 164 15.02 -6.42 -14.21
N ARG A 165 15.71 -7.14 -13.32
CA ARG A 165 15.09 -7.80 -12.17
C ARG A 165 14.84 -6.79 -11.04
N VAL A 166 13.93 -7.13 -10.12
CA VAL A 166 13.58 -6.30 -8.96
C VAL A 166 13.55 -7.12 -7.67
N ILE A 167 13.78 -6.45 -6.55
CA ILE A 167 13.58 -6.98 -5.20
C ILE A 167 13.10 -5.84 -4.30
N ASP A 168 12.15 -6.10 -3.40
CA ASP A 168 11.69 -5.11 -2.42
C ASP A 168 12.64 -4.99 -1.21
N MET A 169 13.93 -4.79 -1.47
CA MET A 169 15.00 -4.66 -0.48
C MET A 169 15.93 -3.50 -0.82
N ASN A 170 16.50 -2.88 0.20
CA ASN A 170 17.54 -1.86 0.05
C ASN A 170 18.91 -2.52 -0.20
N ASP A 171 19.08 -3.14 -1.37
CA ASP A 171 20.33 -3.79 -1.76
C ASP A 171 21.06 -3.01 -2.87
N ARG A 172 22.14 -2.32 -2.48
CA ARG A 172 22.95 -1.54 -3.43
C ARG A 172 23.82 -2.40 -4.35
N SER A 173 24.08 -3.66 -3.98
CA SER A 173 24.99 -4.55 -4.71
C SER A 173 24.38 -5.03 -6.02
N LEU A 174 23.05 -4.99 -6.15
CA LEU A 174 22.30 -5.40 -7.34
C LEU A 174 22.12 -4.28 -8.38
N ARG A 175 22.75 -3.11 -8.18
CA ARG A 175 22.59 -1.94 -9.06
C ARG A 175 23.20 -2.11 -10.44
N ASP A 176 24.30 -2.84 -10.56
CA ASP A 176 25.04 -3.04 -11.81
C ASP A 176 25.61 -4.46 -11.80
N ILE A 177 24.91 -5.38 -12.47
CA ILE A 177 25.23 -6.81 -12.60
C ILE A 177 25.12 -7.24 -14.06
#